data_AF-A0A0F9RYC2-F1
#
_entry.id   AF-A0A0F9RYC2-F1
#
_cell.length_a   1.000
_cell.length_b   1.000
_cell.length_c   1.000
_cell.angle_alpha   90.00
_cell.angle_beta   90.00
_cell.angle_gamma   90.00
#
_symmetry.space_group_name_H-M   'P 1'
#
loop_
_entity.id
_entity.type
_entity.pdbx_description
1 polymer ?
#
loop_
_entity_poly.entity_id
_entity_poly.type
_entity_poly.pdbx_seq_one_letter_code
_entity_poly.pdbx_strand_id
1 'polypeptide(L)' 'MALGRLLEGFITILIGVNLIPSVADQISLATSGNVTGSSATILNLVTLFFALGIMIAGVNIAVGGLQDVGLI' A
#
# COMPACT_ATOMS: atom_id res chain seq x y z
N MET A 1 -13.43 8.91 -19.46
CA MET A 1 -13.11 7.84 -18.48
C MET A 1 -12.31 8.33 -17.27
N ALA A 2 -12.03 9.62 -17.14
CA ALA A 2 -11.09 10.13 -16.15
C ALA A 2 -11.56 10.07 -14.68
N LEU A 3 -12.84 10.35 -14.43
CA LEU A 3 -13.44 10.21 -13.09
C LEU A 3 -13.39 8.76 -12.57
N GLY A 4 -13.52 7.77 -13.47
CA GLY A 4 -13.41 6.35 -13.11
C GLY A 4 -12.04 6.02 -12.54
N ARG A 5 -10.97 6.47 -13.20
CA ARG A 5 -9.59 6.25 -12.74
C ARG A 5 -9.29 6.96 -11.43
N LEU A 6 -9.79 8.18 -11.24
CA LEU A 6 -9.63 8.90 -9.97
C LEU A 6 -10.29 8.12 -8.81
N LEU A 7 -11.50 7.60 -9.02
CA LEU A 7 -12.19 6.77 -8.04
C LEU A 7 -11.49 5.42 -7.82
N GLU A 8 -10.95 4.79 -8.86
CA GLU A 8 -10.14 3.57 -8.75
C GLU A 8 -8.91 3.79 -7.86
N GLY A 9 -8.20 4.91 -8.05
CA GLY A 9 -7.05 5.28 -7.23
C GLY A 9 -7.43 5.47 -5.75
N PHE A 10 -8.54 6.16 -5.49
CA PHE A 10 -9.06 6.35 -4.14
C PHE A 10 -9.47 5.02 -3.47
N ILE A 11 -10.22 4.18 -4.19
CA ILE A 11 -10.65 2.86 -3.68
C ILE A 11 -9.44 1.97 -3.40
N THR A 12 -8.42 2.00 -4.25
CA THR A 12 -7.17 1.24 -4.05
C THR A 12 -6.49 1.63 -2.74
N ILE A 13 -6.40 2.93 -2.46
CA ILE A 13 -5.84 3.43 -1.19
C ILE A 13 -6.71 2.98 -0.02
N LEU A 14 -8.03 3.17 -0.11
CA LEU A 14 -8.96 2.84 0.96
C LEU A 14 -8.92 1.35 1.32
N ILE A 15 -8.99 0.47 0.32
CA ILE A 15 -8.89 -0.97 0.54
C ILE A 15 -7.52 -1.32 1.10
N GLY A 16 -6.44 -0.82 0.48
CA GLY A 16 -5.08 -1.12 0.93
C GLY A 16 -4.83 -0.70 2.39
N VAL A 17 -5.29 0.49 2.80
CA VAL A 17 -5.17 0.97 4.18
C VAL A 17 -5.91 0.07 5.16
N ASN A 18 -7.11 -0.41 4.81
CA ASN A 18 -7.87 -1.36 5.64
C ASN A 18 -7.18 -2.74 5.77
N LEU A 19 -6.30 -3.10 4.83
CA LEU A 19 -5.54 -4.35 4.88
C LEU A 19 -4.24 -4.23 5.68
N ILE A 20 -3.80 -3.02 6.05
CA ILE A 20 -2.57 -2.80 6.83
C ILE A 20 -2.56 -3.59 8.15
N PRO A 21 -3.64 -3.59 8.98
CA PRO A 21 -3.66 -4.37 10.22
C PRO A 21 -3.47 -5.87 9.97
N SER A 22 -4.14 -6.42 8.96
CA SER A 22 -4.01 -7.85 8.63
C SER A 22 -2.59 -8.22 8.19
N VAL A 23 -1.92 -7.35 7.43
CA VAL A 23 -0.50 -7.54 7.09
C VAL A 23 0.37 -7.43 8.33
N ALA A 24 0.12 -6.44 9.19
CA ALA A 24 0.87 -6.27 10.44
C ALA A 24 0.75 -7.49 11.37
N ASP A 25 -0.43 -8.09 11.47
CA ASP A 25 -0.66 -9.31 12.24
C ASP A 25 0.14 -10.49 11.68
N GLN A 26 0.17 -10.66 10.36
CA GLN A 26 0.97 -11.69 9.71
C GLN A 26 2.47 -11.50 9.96
N ILE A 27 2.97 -10.26 9.91
CA ILE A 27 4.36 -9.95 10.23
C ILE A 27 4.65 -10.21 11.72
N SER A 28 3.73 -9.87 12.62
CA SER A 28 3.88 -10.16 14.06
C SER A 28 4.02 -11.67 14.32
N LEU A 29 3.18 -12.49 13.68
CA LEU A 29 3.28 -13.94 13.74
C LEU A 29 4.60 -14.45 13.15
N ALA A 30 5.05 -13.92 12.00
CA ALA A 30 6.30 -14.31 11.39
C ALA A 30 7.52 -13.97 12.27
N THR A 31 7.52 -12.78 12.88
CA THR A 31 8.57 -12.31 13.78
C THR A 31 8.63 -13.12 15.09
N SER A 32 7.54 -13.78 15.48
CA SER A 32 7.53 -14.70 16.64
C SER A 32 8.30 -16.01 16.41
N GLY A 33 8.70 -16.31 15.16
CA GLY A 33 9.53 -17.45 14.81
C GLY A 33 11.02 -17.27 15.11
N ASN A 34 11.85 -18.19 14.62
CA ASN A 34 13.31 -18.12 14.76
C ASN A 34 13.94 -17.16 13.73
N VAL A 35 13.52 -15.91 13.74
CA VAL A 35 14.06 -14.83 12.90
C VAL A 35 14.74 -13.81 13.80
N THR A 36 16.06 -13.66 13.66
CA THR A 36 16.88 -12.84 14.57
C THR A 36 17.81 -11.89 13.81
N GLY A 37 18.30 -10.86 14.51
CA GLY A 37 19.21 -9.87 13.94
C GLY A 37 18.60 -9.10 12.78
N SER A 38 19.34 -8.95 11.69
CA SER A 38 18.92 -8.19 10.50
C SER A 38 17.67 -8.73 9.82
N SER A 39 17.40 -10.04 9.94
CA SER A 39 16.22 -10.67 9.34
C SER A 39 14.91 -10.22 9.99
N ALA A 40 14.91 -10.06 11.33
CA ALA A 40 13.76 -9.53 12.07
C ALA A 40 13.49 -8.06 11.73
N THR A 41 14.55 -7.25 11.56
CA THR A 41 14.42 -5.85 11.15
C THR A 41 13.77 -5.72 9.78
N ILE A 42 14.22 -6.51 8.79
CA ILE A 42 13.64 -6.49 7.44
C ILE A 42 12.16 -6.89 7.48
N LEU A 43 11.81 -7.93 8.26
CA LEU A 43 10.42 -8.34 8.44
C LEU A 43 9.54 -7.21 8.97
N ASN A 44 9.98 -6.50 10.00
CA ASN A 44 9.22 -5.39 10.58
C ASN A 44 9.07 -4.19 9.62
N LEU A 45 9.97 -4.04 8.64
CA LEU A 45 9.84 -3.02 7.59
C LEU A 45 8.84 -3.40 6.50
N VAL A 46 8.42 -4.67 6.39
CA VAL A 46 7.48 -5.12 5.34
C VAL A 46 6.15 -4.39 5.42
N THR A 47 5.63 -4.15 6.63
CA THR A 47 4.37 -3.39 6.82
C THR A 47 4.49 -1.96 6.28
N LEU A 48 5.66 -1.33 6.45
CA LEU A 48 5.94 0.01 5.92
C LEU A 48 6.03 -0.02 4.39
N PHE A 49 6.73 -1.01 3.81
CA PHE A 49 6.79 -1.14 2.35
C PHE A 49 5.42 -1.44 1.72
N PHE A 50 4.56 -2.20 2.41
CA PHE A 50 3.19 -2.42 1.97
C PHE A 50 2.40 -1.10 1.93
N ALA A 51 2.47 -0.29 3.00
CA ALA A 51 1.81 1.01 3.04
C ALA A 51 2.33 1.96 1.94
N LEU A 52 3.64 2.01 1.72
CA LEU A 52 4.24 2.78 0.63
C LEU A 52 3.80 2.28 -0.75
N GLY A 53 3.73 0.95 -0.94
CA GLY A 53 3.29 0.34 -2.20
C GLY A 53 1.86 0.72 -2.57
N ILE A 54 0.94 0.69 -1.59
CA ILE A 54 -0.45 1.12 -1.79
C ILE A 54 -0.53 2.59 -2.18
N MET A 55 0.23 3.46 -1.48
CA MET A 55 0.27 4.89 -1.79
C MET A 55 0.78 5.14 -3.21
N ILE A 56 1.86 4.48 -3.62
CA ILE A 56 2.41 4.62 -4.98
C ILE A 56 1.40 4.15 -6.03
N ALA A 57 0.77 2.98 -5.81
CA ALA A 57 -0.23 2.44 -6.74
C ALA A 57 -1.44 3.38 -6.89
N GLY A 58 -2.04 3.78 -5.77
CA GLY A 58 -3.21 4.65 -5.76
C GLY A 58 -2.95 6.03 -6.34
N VAL A 59 -1.81 6.64 -6.00
CA VAL A 59 -1.42 7.96 -6.52
C VAL A 59 -1.17 7.90 -8.03
N ASN A 60 -0.47 6.88 -8.54
CA ASN A 60 -0.23 6.75 -9.99
C ASN A 60 -1.54 6.64 -10.77
N ILE A 61 -2.51 5.87 -10.26
CA ILE A 61 -3.83 5.73 -10.87
C ILE A 61 -4.59 7.07 -10.84
N ALA A 62 -4.57 7.77 -9.69
CA ALA A 62 -5.23 9.06 -9.53
C ALA A 62 -4.62 10.15 -10.42
N VAL A 63 -3.29 10.20 -10.54
CA VAL A 63 -2.55 11.12 -11.43
C VAL A 63 -2.89 10.86 -12.89
N GLY A 64 -2.96 9.59 -13.32
CA GLY A 64 -3.42 9.25 -14.67
C GLY A 64 -4.85 9.72 -14.93
N GLY A 65 -5.75 9.58 -13.95
CA GLY A 65 -7.10 10.15 -14.03
C GLY A 65 -7.11 11.68 -14.13
N LEU A 66 -6.16 12.36 -13.49
CA LEU A 66 -6.05 13.82 -13.53
C LEU A 66 -5.54 14.34 -14.88
N GLN A 67 -4.61 13.60 -15.49
CA GLN A 67 -4.17 13.83 -16.87
C GLN A 67 -5.31 13.62 -17.87
N ASP A 68 -6.12 12.58 -17.67
CA ASP A 68 -7.25 12.26 -18.54
C ASP A 68 -8.38 13.32 -18.49
N VAL A 69 -8.48 14.15 -17.44
CA VAL A 69 -9.38 15.33 -17.39
C VAL A 69 -8.72 16.62 -17.88
N GLY A 70 -7.42 16.62 -18.20
CA GLY A 70 -6.68 17.81 -18.63
C GLY A 70 -6.43 18.84 -17.54
N LEU A 71 -6.45 18.43 -16.26
CA LEU A 71 -6.16 19.33 -15.14
C LEU A 71 -4.64 19.48 -14.90
N ILE A 72 -3.86 18.45 -15.24
CA ILE A 72 -2.39 18.45 -15.25
C ILE A 72 -1.85 17.76 -16.50
#